data_AF-A0A101GHX6-F1
#
_entry.id   AF-A0A101GHX6-F1
#
_cell.length_a   1.000
_cell.length_b   1.000
_cell.length_c   1.000
_cell.angle_alpha   90.00
_cell.angle_beta   90.00
_cell.angle_gamma   90.00
#
_symmetry.space_group_name_H-M   'P 1'
#
loop_
_entity.id
_entity.type
_entity.pdbx_description
1 polymer ?
#
loop_
_entity_poly.entity_id
_entity_poly.type
_entity_poly.pdbx_seq_one_letter_code
_entity_poly.pdbx_strand_id
1 'polypeptide(L)'
;MFFLAGYKVYLAVYEKDFQSLNAVNIERIEKWLQGRQAYSFAVVGNIRNSMRIFEKRIVPLVRNEEIDFMVSAGNAVYDGAEDKYRLLYRGLGKLDIPYVLAVGHNELEDFGAPRFYRHFGPFFFSFCLGNAAFIFLDSTGRTSGEWLDRWLAQELEDAAGLKYRFVFLNDSPFAPAAPGNSKRHYLLTAGRVIKLYRRVLALAGAGGNQQGKG
;
A
#
# COMPACT_ATOMS: atom_id res chain seq x y z
N MET A 1 37.67 -22.79 8.18
CA MET A 1 36.91 -22.11 9.26
C MET A 1 37.01 -20.58 9.14
N PHE A 2 36.76 -20.00 7.95
CA PHE A 2 36.76 -18.54 7.73
C PHE A 2 35.52 -18.04 6.96
N PHE A 3 34.74 -18.92 6.35
CA PHE A 3 33.49 -18.56 5.65
C PHE A 3 32.32 -18.23 6.61
N LEU A 4 32.25 -18.88 7.77
CA LEU A 4 31.17 -18.65 8.75
C LEU A 4 31.30 -17.32 9.49
N ALA A 5 32.53 -16.83 9.72
CA ALA A 5 32.76 -15.53 10.35
C ALA A 5 32.35 -14.38 9.42
N GLY A 6 32.67 -14.49 8.12
CA GLY A 6 32.21 -13.54 7.10
C GLY A 6 30.69 -13.54 6.94
N TYR A 7 30.03 -14.70 6.99
CA TYR A 7 28.57 -14.79 6.97
C TYR A 7 27.92 -14.17 8.22
N LYS A 8 28.49 -14.36 9.42
CA LYS A 8 27.98 -13.72 10.64
C LYS A 8 28.21 -12.21 10.69
N VAL A 9 29.31 -11.72 10.13
CA VAL A 9 29.56 -10.26 10.00
C VAL A 9 28.70 -9.67 8.87
N TYR A 10 28.46 -10.41 7.79
CA TYR A 10 27.47 -10.06 6.77
C TYR A 10 26.09 -9.95 7.41
N LEU A 11 25.63 -10.95 8.17
CA LEU A 11 24.36 -10.86 8.91
C LEU A 11 24.38 -9.68 9.90
N ALA A 12 25.42 -9.48 10.70
CA ALA A 12 25.47 -8.40 11.70
C ALA A 12 25.51 -6.97 11.11
N VAL A 13 26.09 -6.79 9.92
CA VAL A 13 26.14 -5.48 9.23
C VAL A 13 24.91 -5.29 8.32
N TYR A 14 24.21 -6.36 7.94
CA TYR A 14 23.05 -6.34 7.04
C TYR A 14 21.69 -6.56 7.75
N GLU A 15 21.68 -6.98 9.01
CA GLU A 15 20.52 -7.03 9.93
C GLU A 15 20.38 -5.70 10.70
N LYS A 16 20.33 -4.58 9.97
CA LYS A 16 19.35 -3.56 10.36
C LYS A 16 18.03 -3.99 9.76
N ASP A 17 17.44 -5.05 10.30
CA ASP A 17 16.12 -5.51 9.88
C ASP A 17 15.16 -4.34 10.10
N PHE A 18 14.63 -3.81 9.01
CA PHE A 18 13.57 -2.82 9.06
C PHE A 18 12.32 -3.53 9.59
N GLN A 19 11.69 -2.96 10.61
CA GLN A 19 10.55 -3.57 11.26
C GLN A 19 9.44 -2.53 11.44
N SER A 20 8.20 -3.01 11.37
CA SER A 20 6.99 -2.21 11.59
C SER A 20 7.00 -0.85 10.84
N LEU A 21 7.48 -0.84 9.60
CA LEU A 21 7.70 0.38 8.82
C LEU A 21 6.42 1.21 8.64
N ASN A 22 5.24 0.59 8.50
CA ASN A 22 4.00 1.36 8.41
C ASN A 22 3.77 2.15 9.69
N ALA A 23 3.91 1.53 10.88
CA ALA A 23 3.73 2.24 12.15
C ALA A 23 4.73 3.39 12.30
N VAL A 24 6.01 3.15 11.99
CA VAL A 24 7.06 4.18 12.04
C VAL A 24 6.75 5.33 11.08
N ASN A 25 6.31 5.04 9.86
CA ASN A 25 6.01 6.06 8.87
C ASN A 25 4.71 6.80 9.15
N ILE A 26 3.68 6.14 9.70
CA ILE A 26 2.44 6.79 10.14
C ILE A 26 2.76 7.81 11.23
N GLU A 27 3.54 7.43 12.25
CA GLU A 27 3.96 8.36 13.30
C GLU A 27 4.74 9.56 12.74
N ARG A 28 5.60 9.33 11.73
CA ARG A 28 6.31 10.41 11.03
C ARG A 28 5.36 11.33 10.28
N ILE A 29 4.38 10.78 9.56
CA ILE A 29 3.35 11.52 8.82
C ILE A 29 2.54 12.40 9.78
N GLU A 30 2.04 11.82 10.87
CA GLU A 30 1.24 12.51 11.87
C GLU A 30 2.01 13.68 12.50
N LYS A 31 3.28 13.47 12.88
CA LYS A 31 4.14 14.53 13.42
C LYS A 31 4.49 15.60 12.39
N TRP A 32 4.85 15.21 11.17
CA TRP A 32 5.26 16.12 10.10
C TRP A 32 4.12 17.04 9.63
N LEU A 33 2.90 16.51 9.64
CA LEU A 33 1.70 17.20 9.16
C LEU A 33 0.85 17.78 10.31
N GLN A 34 1.32 17.68 11.55
CA GLN A 34 0.60 18.20 12.70
C GLN A 34 0.35 19.72 12.54
N GLY A 35 -0.91 20.12 12.68
CA GLY A 35 -1.33 21.52 12.57
C GLY A 35 -1.39 22.05 11.13
N ARG A 36 -1.03 21.27 10.10
CA ARG A 36 -1.24 21.67 8.71
C ARG A 36 -2.72 21.63 8.34
N GLN A 37 -3.15 22.60 7.55
CA GLN A 37 -4.54 22.69 7.07
C GLN A 37 -4.80 21.87 5.80
N ALA A 38 -3.75 21.54 5.05
CA ALA A 38 -3.79 20.74 3.84
C ALA A 38 -2.52 19.90 3.71
N TYR A 39 -2.64 18.77 3.02
CA TYR A 39 -1.54 17.87 2.69
C TYR A 39 -1.86 17.12 1.40
N SER A 40 -0.83 16.56 0.76
CA SER A 40 -0.93 15.80 -0.49
C SER A 40 -0.36 14.39 -0.31
N PHE A 41 -0.91 13.41 -1.04
CA PHE A 41 -0.35 12.07 -1.04
C PHE A 41 -0.48 11.40 -2.41
N ALA A 42 0.52 10.60 -2.77
CA ALA A 42 0.51 9.80 -3.99
C ALA A 42 0.05 8.38 -3.69
N VAL A 43 -0.70 7.77 -4.60
CA VAL A 43 -1.11 6.35 -4.49
C VAL A 43 -0.48 5.54 -5.63
N VAL A 44 0.22 4.46 -5.28
CA VAL A 44 0.95 3.62 -6.24
C VAL A 44 0.64 2.14 -6.01
N GLY A 45 0.06 1.46 -7.00
CA GLY A 45 -0.14 0.00 -6.97
C GLY A 45 0.87 -0.74 -7.83
N ASN A 46 1.09 -2.02 -7.56
CA ASN A 46 1.87 -2.93 -8.41
C ASN A 46 3.28 -2.42 -8.75
N ILE A 47 4.03 -1.94 -7.75
CA ILE A 47 5.41 -1.45 -7.92
C ILE A 47 6.32 -2.55 -8.51
N ARG A 48 6.00 -3.82 -8.25
CA ARG A 48 6.76 -5.00 -8.70
C ARG A 48 7.06 -5.00 -10.20
N ASN A 49 6.16 -4.45 -11.02
CA ASN A 49 6.27 -4.51 -12.47
C ASN A 49 7.51 -3.82 -13.01
N SER A 50 8.04 -2.81 -12.30
CA SER A 50 9.44 -2.40 -12.47
C SER A 50 9.86 -1.38 -11.42
N MET A 51 10.67 -1.82 -10.45
CA MET A 51 11.31 -0.91 -9.50
C MET A 51 12.17 0.16 -10.18
N ARG A 52 12.78 -0.19 -11.32
CA ARG A 52 13.51 0.77 -12.16
C ARG A 52 12.62 1.85 -12.74
N ILE A 53 11.38 1.54 -13.15
CA ILE A 53 10.44 2.54 -13.65
C ILE A 53 9.93 3.40 -12.50
N PHE A 54 9.65 2.79 -11.36
CA PHE A 54 9.30 3.53 -10.15
C PHE A 54 10.36 4.58 -9.81
N GLU A 55 11.63 4.18 -9.72
CA GLU A 55 12.73 5.11 -9.43
C GLU A 55 12.90 6.19 -10.50
N LYS A 56 12.75 5.85 -11.79
CA LYS A 56 12.98 6.81 -12.87
C LYS A 56 11.81 7.76 -13.14
N ARG A 57 10.58 7.38 -12.79
CA ARG A 57 9.37 8.14 -13.12
C ARG A 57 8.63 8.64 -11.91
N ILE A 58 8.46 7.81 -10.88
CA ILE A 58 7.64 8.16 -9.72
C ILE A 58 8.43 9.03 -8.74
N VAL A 59 9.68 8.67 -8.44
CA VAL A 59 10.51 9.46 -7.51
C VAL A 59 10.67 10.94 -7.95
N PRO A 60 10.96 11.25 -9.23
CA PRO A 60 11.03 12.65 -9.67
C PRO A 60 9.69 13.38 -9.60
N LEU A 61 8.58 12.73 -9.94
CA LEU A 61 7.24 13.33 -9.84
C LEU A 61 6.88 13.66 -8.40
N VAL A 62 7.12 12.73 -7.48
CA VAL A 62 6.90 12.92 -6.04
C VAL A 62 7.66 14.12 -5.51
N ARG A 63 8.93 14.32 -5.92
CA ARG A 63 9.72 15.50 -5.53
C ARG A 63 9.20 16.80 -6.14
N ASN A 64 8.82 16.78 -7.42
CA ASN A 64 8.43 18.00 -8.14
C ASN A 64 7.05 18.52 -7.71
N GLU A 65 6.14 17.61 -7.33
CA GLU A 65 4.76 17.93 -6.94
C GLU A 65 4.60 18.14 -5.43
N GLU A 66 5.71 18.22 -4.67
CA GLU A 66 5.73 18.43 -3.21
C GLU A 66 4.78 17.47 -2.46
N ILE A 67 4.84 16.18 -2.81
CA ILE A 67 3.99 15.16 -2.20
C ILE A 67 4.43 14.90 -0.75
N ASP A 68 3.52 15.00 0.23
CA ASP A 68 3.88 14.83 1.65
C ASP A 68 4.15 13.37 2.05
N PHE A 69 3.41 12.41 1.48
CA PHE A 69 3.62 10.99 1.71
C PHE A 69 3.09 10.11 0.57
N MET A 70 3.48 8.83 0.56
CA MET A 70 3.02 7.86 -0.43
C MET A 70 2.23 6.73 0.21
N VAL A 71 1.16 6.29 -0.46
CA VAL A 71 0.46 5.04 -0.14
C VAL A 71 0.71 4.02 -1.25
N SER A 72 1.13 2.82 -0.89
CA SER A 72 1.13 1.69 -1.82
C SER A 72 -0.11 0.85 -1.64
N ALA A 73 -0.80 0.53 -2.74
CA ALA A 73 -2.00 -0.30 -2.73
C ALA A 73 -1.72 -1.82 -2.70
N GLY A 74 -0.47 -2.25 -2.54
CA GLY A 74 -0.08 -3.67 -2.52
C GLY A 74 0.57 -4.14 -3.83
N ASN A 75 1.03 -5.40 -3.83
CA ASN A 75 1.84 -6.01 -4.89
C ASN A 75 3.08 -5.18 -5.24
N ALA A 76 3.74 -4.64 -4.22
CA ALA A 76 4.96 -3.87 -4.33
C ALA A 76 6.19 -4.77 -4.59
N VAL A 77 6.17 -6.01 -4.09
CA VAL A 77 7.21 -7.01 -4.37
C VAL A 77 6.83 -7.98 -5.49
N TYR A 78 7.83 -8.57 -6.15
CA TYR A 78 7.59 -9.61 -7.16
C TYR A 78 7.08 -10.90 -6.52
N ASP A 79 7.64 -11.29 -5.38
CA ASP A 79 7.22 -12.37 -4.50
C ASP A 79 7.61 -12.00 -3.06
N GLY A 80 7.17 -12.80 -2.08
CA GLY A 80 7.40 -12.54 -0.66
C GLY A 80 8.77 -12.96 -0.14
N ALA A 81 9.76 -13.18 -1.01
CA ALA A 81 11.12 -13.51 -0.59
C ALA A 81 11.79 -12.31 0.10
N GLU A 82 12.65 -12.59 1.08
CA GLU A 82 13.34 -11.58 1.90
C GLU A 82 14.19 -10.60 1.06
N ASP A 83 14.83 -11.09 0.00
CA ASP A 83 15.63 -10.26 -0.90
C ASP A 83 14.76 -9.25 -1.67
N LYS A 84 13.51 -9.59 -2.01
CA LYS A 84 12.56 -8.66 -2.65
C LYS A 84 12.13 -7.56 -1.69
N TYR A 85 11.85 -7.91 -0.43
CA TYR A 85 11.54 -6.90 0.58
C TYR A 85 12.72 -5.94 0.81
N ARG A 86 13.95 -6.44 0.83
CA ARG A 86 15.15 -5.60 0.94
C ARG A 86 15.33 -4.70 -0.29
N LEU A 87 15.06 -5.20 -1.49
CA LEU A 87 15.09 -4.39 -2.70
C LEU A 87 14.04 -3.28 -2.66
N LEU A 88 12.80 -3.62 -2.26
CA LEU A 88 11.72 -2.66 -2.10
C LEU A 88 12.07 -1.58 -1.07
N TYR A 89 12.55 -1.97 0.11
CA TYR A 89 12.97 -1.04 1.16
C TYR A 89 14.01 -0.03 0.67
N ARG A 90 15.03 -0.51 -0.07
CA ARG A 90 16.05 0.37 -0.68
C ARG A 90 15.50 1.30 -1.74
N GLY A 91 14.58 0.81 -2.58
CA GLY A 91 13.94 1.60 -3.62
C GLY A 91 13.08 2.72 -3.02
N LEU A 92 12.25 2.38 -2.02
CA LEU A 92 11.41 3.35 -1.31
C LEU A 92 12.22 4.35 -0.50
N GLY A 93 13.37 3.95 0.04
CA GLY A 93 14.30 4.85 0.74
C GLY A 93 14.81 6.02 -0.12
N LYS A 94 14.71 5.95 -1.46
CA LYS A 94 15.10 7.04 -2.38
C LYS A 94 14.01 8.10 -2.58
N LEU A 95 12.80 7.89 -2.07
CA LEU A 95 11.70 8.84 -2.18
C LEU A 95 11.90 10.09 -1.31
N ASP A 96 12.68 9.99 -0.24
CA ASP A 96 12.87 11.03 0.80
C ASP A 96 11.57 11.49 1.51
N ILE A 97 10.46 10.76 1.33
CA ILE A 97 9.17 11.00 2.00
C ILE A 97 8.67 9.72 2.69
N PRO A 98 7.86 9.82 3.75
CA PRO A 98 7.28 8.64 4.40
C PRO A 98 6.29 7.92 3.49
N TYR A 99 6.13 6.61 3.71
CA TYR A 99 5.25 5.76 2.91
C TYR A 99 4.50 4.73 3.77
N VAL A 100 3.31 4.32 3.30
CA VAL A 100 2.49 3.29 3.95
C VAL A 100 2.07 2.24 2.93
N LEU A 101 2.24 0.95 3.23
CA LEU A 101 1.95 -0.15 2.31
C LEU A 101 0.72 -0.94 2.76
N ALA A 102 -0.22 -1.14 1.84
CA ALA A 102 -1.21 -2.21 1.91
C ALA A 102 -0.56 -3.55 1.54
N VAL A 103 -1.15 -4.65 2.01
CA VAL A 103 -0.76 -6.00 1.60
C VAL A 103 -1.39 -6.36 0.25
N GLY A 104 -0.67 -7.09 -0.58
CA GLY A 104 -1.17 -7.73 -1.79
C GLY A 104 -0.82 -9.21 -1.84
N HIS A 105 -1.26 -9.88 -2.90
CA HIS A 105 -1.03 -11.31 -3.11
C HIS A 105 0.46 -11.65 -3.14
N ASN A 106 1.26 -10.85 -3.85
CA ASN A 106 2.69 -11.12 -4.03
C ASN A 106 3.48 -11.01 -2.74
N GLU A 107 3.07 -10.14 -1.81
CA GLU A 107 3.66 -10.06 -0.47
C GLU A 107 3.50 -11.38 0.32
N LEU A 108 2.45 -12.15 0.06
CA LEU A 108 2.14 -13.38 0.79
C LEU A 108 2.73 -14.65 0.15
N GLU A 109 3.18 -14.57 -1.10
CA GLU A 109 3.89 -15.66 -1.79
C GLU A 109 5.21 -16.01 -1.09
N ASP A 110 5.79 -17.18 -1.40
CA ASP A 110 7.08 -17.65 -0.85
C ASP A 110 7.21 -17.54 0.68
N PHE A 111 6.16 -17.91 1.42
CA PHE A 111 6.11 -17.75 2.89
C PHE A 111 6.35 -16.30 3.34
N GLY A 112 5.93 -15.33 2.54
CA GLY A 112 6.15 -13.92 2.77
C GLY A 112 5.29 -13.32 3.87
N ALA A 113 4.17 -13.94 4.24
CA ALA A 113 3.23 -13.40 5.22
C ALA A 113 3.88 -13.01 6.57
N PRO A 114 4.70 -13.87 7.23
CA PRO A 114 5.40 -13.48 8.46
C PRO A 114 6.47 -12.41 8.21
N ARG A 115 7.08 -12.37 7.03
CA ARG A 115 8.08 -11.36 6.67
C ARG A 115 7.43 -9.99 6.48
N PHE A 116 6.32 -9.94 5.73
CA PHE A 116 5.50 -8.73 5.61
C PHE A 116 5.10 -8.23 6.99
N TYR A 117 4.58 -9.11 7.85
CA TYR A 117 4.14 -8.72 9.19
C TYR A 117 5.29 -8.13 10.03
N ARG A 118 6.46 -8.77 10.01
CA ARG A 118 7.67 -8.27 10.69
C ARG A 118 8.13 -6.92 10.13
N HIS A 119 8.11 -6.74 8.81
CA HIS A 119 8.68 -5.56 8.15
C HIS A 119 7.75 -4.36 8.07
N PHE A 120 6.48 -4.58 7.75
CA PHE A 120 5.48 -3.53 7.49
C PHE A 120 4.36 -3.52 8.52
N GLY A 121 4.05 -4.65 9.16
CA GLY A 121 3.04 -4.74 10.21
C GLY A 121 1.76 -5.46 9.76
N PRO A 122 0.62 -5.18 10.40
CA PRO A 122 -0.61 -5.93 10.17
C PRO A 122 -1.13 -5.78 8.73
N PHE A 123 -1.89 -6.79 8.29
CA PHE A 123 -2.45 -6.86 6.93
C PHE A 123 -3.63 -5.90 6.70
N PHE A 124 -4.31 -5.52 7.78
CA PHE A 124 -5.37 -4.51 7.78
C PHE A 124 -5.20 -3.65 9.04
N PHE A 125 -5.42 -2.35 8.89
CA PHE A 125 -5.27 -1.34 9.94
C PHE A 125 -5.87 -0.02 9.47
N SER A 126 -6.04 0.93 10.38
CA SER A 126 -6.47 2.28 10.07
C SER A 126 -5.65 3.31 10.84
N PHE A 127 -5.65 4.55 10.36
CA PHE A 127 -5.20 5.70 11.13
C PHE A 127 -5.95 6.95 10.67
N CYS A 128 -5.93 8.00 11.49
CA CYS A 128 -6.57 9.28 11.19
C CYS A 128 -5.52 10.37 11.01
N LEU A 129 -5.74 11.24 10.03
CA LEU A 129 -4.91 12.41 9.77
C LEU A 129 -5.81 13.61 9.51
N GLY A 130 -5.89 14.52 10.49
CA GLY A 130 -6.81 15.65 10.44
C GLY A 130 -8.26 15.20 10.24
N ASN A 131 -8.90 15.66 9.17
CA ASN A 131 -10.30 15.32 8.83
C ASN A 131 -10.44 14.12 7.88
N ALA A 132 -9.45 13.23 7.85
CA ALA A 132 -9.47 12.04 7.01
C ALA A 132 -9.12 10.77 7.78
N ALA A 133 -9.85 9.69 7.51
CA ALA A 133 -9.45 8.33 7.87
C ALA A 133 -8.76 7.64 6.68
N PHE A 134 -7.71 6.89 6.96
CA PHE A 134 -6.99 6.04 6.02
C PHE A 134 -7.14 4.60 6.51
N ILE A 135 -7.79 3.77 5.71
CA ILE A 135 -8.17 2.40 6.07
C ILE A 135 -7.52 1.44 5.07
N PHE A 136 -6.75 0.50 5.58
CA PHE A 136 -6.03 -0.50 4.79
C PHE A 136 -6.68 -1.86 5.01
N LEU A 137 -6.99 -2.55 3.91
CA LEU A 137 -7.69 -3.83 3.93
C LEU A 137 -6.85 -4.94 3.30
N ASP A 138 -6.95 -6.11 3.90
CA ASP A 138 -6.45 -7.35 3.32
C ASP A 138 -7.46 -7.90 2.30
N SER A 139 -7.12 -7.81 1.01
CA SER A 139 -7.93 -8.36 -0.09
C SER A 139 -7.43 -9.72 -0.59
N THR A 140 -6.39 -10.28 0.03
CA THR A 140 -5.71 -11.51 -0.44
C THR A 140 -6.43 -12.80 -0.08
N GLY A 141 -7.48 -12.72 0.75
CA GLY A 141 -8.17 -13.86 1.33
C GLY A 141 -7.44 -14.51 2.52
N ARG A 142 -6.32 -13.94 2.98
CA ARG A 142 -5.62 -14.42 4.18
C ARG A 142 -6.42 -14.17 5.46
N THR A 143 -7.15 -13.05 5.51
CA THR A 143 -8.08 -12.69 6.59
C THR A 143 -9.50 -13.14 6.26
N SER A 144 -10.25 -13.59 7.28
CA SER A 144 -11.66 -13.96 7.12
C SER A 144 -12.50 -12.77 6.63
N GLY A 145 -13.23 -12.97 5.52
CA GLY A 145 -14.06 -11.92 4.91
C GLY A 145 -15.12 -11.35 5.85
N GLU A 146 -15.87 -12.22 6.56
CA GLU A 146 -16.90 -11.75 7.50
C GLU A 146 -16.31 -10.92 8.65
N TRP A 147 -15.12 -11.31 9.13
CA TRP A 147 -14.43 -10.56 10.18
C TRP A 147 -13.99 -9.19 9.66
N LEU A 148 -13.39 -9.18 8.47
CA LEU A 148 -12.90 -7.95 7.84
C LEU A 148 -14.05 -6.99 7.52
N ASP A 149 -15.20 -7.50 7.06
CA ASP A 149 -16.40 -6.72 6.80
C ASP A 149 -16.96 -6.07 8.07
N ARG A 150 -17.02 -6.83 9.18
CA ARG A 150 -17.45 -6.28 10.48
C ARG A 150 -16.46 -5.23 11.00
N TRP A 151 -15.17 -5.51 10.92
CA TRP A 151 -14.13 -4.57 11.32
C TRP A 151 -14.22 -3.27 10.51
N LEU A 152 -14.29 -3.37 9.18
CA LEU A 152 -14.41 -2.21 8.29
C LEU A 152 -15.67 -1.39 8.57
N ALA A 153 -16.81 -2.05 8.83
CA ALA A 153 -18.05 -1.37 9.19
C ALA A 153 -17.86 -0.51 10.45
N GLN A 154 -17.20 -1.04 11.48
CA GLN A 154 -16.89 -0.30 12.70
C GLN A 154 -15.97 0.89 12.44
N GLU A 155 -14.87 0.69 11.70
CA GLU A 155 -13.92 1.77 11.36
C GLU A 155 -14.60 2.95 10.63
N LEU A 156 -15.59 2.65 9.79
CA LEU A 156 -16.32 3.69 9.05
C LEU A 156 -17.37 4.41 9.90
N GLU A 157 -17.94 3.71 10.87
CA GLU A 157 -18.82 4.30 11.88
C GLU A 157 -18.01 5.25 12.78
N ASP A 158 -16.85 4.81 13.26
CA ASP A 158 -15.94 5.62 14.06
C ASP A 158 -15.45 6.84 13.27
N ALA A 159 -15.18 6.67 11.98
CA ALA A 159 -14.80 7.73 11.05
C ALA A 159 -15.99 8.54 10.50
N ALA A 160 -17.23 8.35 10.95
CA ALA A 160 -18.41 8.98 10.37
C ALA A 160 -18.36 10.52 10.42
N GLY A 161 -17.77 11.08 11.48
CA GLY A 161 -17.56 12.51 11.67
C GLY A 161 -16.48 13.14 10.79
N LEU A 162 -15.62 12.32 10.17
CA LEU A 162 -14.54 12.79 9.31
C LEU A 162 -15.06 13.16 7.92
N LYS A 163 -14.42 14.16 7.31
CA LYS A 163 -14.80 14.66 5.98
C LYS A 163 -14.44 13.65 4.90
N TYR A 164 -13.28 13.01 5.02
CA TYR A 164 -12.75 12.06 4.06
C TYR A 164 -12.53 10.69 4.71
N ARG A 165 -12.75 9.64 3.92
CA ARG A 165 -12.47 8.25 4.28
C ARG A 165 -11.85 7.63 3.04
N PHE A 166 -10.59 7.26 3.12
CA PHE A 166 -9.85 6.59 2.06
C PHE A 166 -9.68 5.13 2.44
N VAL A 167 -10.04 4.23 1.53
CA VAL A 167 -9.90 2.79 1.73
C VAL A 167 -8.88 2.29 0.71
N PHE A 168 -7.94 1.44 1.11
CA PHE A 168 -6.89 0.90 0.26
C PHE A 168 -6.90 -0.61 0.31
N LEU A 169 -6.92 -1.23 -0.87
CA LEU A 169 -6.87 -2.67 -1.07
C LEU A 169 -6.23 -2.97 -2.42
N ASN A 170 -5.55 -4.11 -2.51
CA ASN A 170 -4.85 -4.54 -3.72
C ASN A 170 -5.82 -4.94 -4.83
N ASP A 171 -6.77 -5.81 -4.52
CA ASP A 171 -7.72 -6.29 -5.52
C ASP A 171 -8.94 -5.38 -5.58
N SER A 172 -9.25 -4.93 -6.79
CA SER A 172 -10.45 -4.14 -7.03
C SER A 172 -11.68 -4.99 -6.71
N PRO A 173 -12.59 -4.52 -5.84
CA PRO A 173 -13.87 -5.20 -5.61
C PRO A 173 -14.82 -5.04 -6.81
N PHE A 174 -14.42 -4.27 -7.83
CA PHE A 174 -15.15 -4.07 -9.08
C PHE A 174 -14.54 -4.94 -10.18
N ALA A 175 -15.40 -5.67 -10.90
CA ALA A 175 -15.01 -6.45 -12.06
C ALA A 175 -14.31 -5.57 -13.12
N PRO A 176 -13.24 -6.05 -13.77
CA PRO A 176 -12.61 -5.33 -14.87
C PRO A 176 -13.63 -5.14 -15.99
N ALA A 177 -13.75 -3.92 -16.50
CA ALA A 177 -14.63 -3.64 -17.63
C ALA A 177 -14.22 -4.49 -18.84
N ALA A 178 -15.19 -5.11 -19.50
CA ALA A 178 -14.96 -5.97 -20.67
C ALA A 178 -14.15 -5.25 -21.77
N PRO A 179 -13.25 -5.96 -22.47
CA PRO A 179 -12.41 -5.36 -23.51
C PRO A 179 -13.30 -4.92 -24.69
N GLY A 180 -13.34 -3.62 -24.96
CA GLY A 180 -14.07 -3.06 -26.13
C GLY A 180 -14.87 -1.80 -25.85
N ASN A 181 -15.04 -1.37 -24.60
CA ASN A 181 -15.68 -0.10 -24.30
C ASN A 181 -14.69 0.89 -23.68
N SER A 182 -13.97 1.60 -24.54
CA SER A 182 -13.09 2.71 -24.19
C SER A 182 -13.91 3.93 -23.75
N LYS A 183 -14.57 3.85 -22.61
CA LYS A 183 -14.85 5.02 -21.79
C LYS A 183 -13.81 5.03 -20.69
N ARG A 184 -13.03 6.12 -20.63
CA ARG A 184 -12.04 6.38 -19.57
C ARG A 184 -12.70 6.13 -18.21
N HIS A 185 -12.37 5.01 -17.59
CA HIS A 185 -12.91 4.63 -16.31
C HIS A 185 -12.12 5.33 -15.20
N TYR A 186 -12.55 6.54 -14.83
CA TYR A 186 -12.57 6.91 -13.42
C TYR A 186 -13.79 6.18 -12.85
N LEU A 187 -13.65 4.92 -12.41
CA LEU A 187 -14.82 4.16 -11.96
C LEU A 187 -15.19 4.52 -10.53
N LEU A 188 -15.88 5.66 -10.45
CA LEU A 188 -17.09 5.77 -9.66
C LEU A 188 -18.18 4.87 -10.27
N THR A 189 -18.93 4.24 -9.36
CA THR A 189 -20.37 3.91 -9.37
C THR A 189 -20.83 2.46 -9.58
N ALA A 190 -21.39 1.96 -8.47
CA ALA A 190 -22.71 1.33 -8.27
C ALA A 190 -23.07 0.01 -8.95
N GLY A 191 -23.47 -0.94 -8.08
CA GLY A 191 -24.57 -1.84 -8.40
C GLY A 191 -24.54 -3.19 -7.70
N ARG A 192 -24.60 -3.21 -6.34
CA ARG A 192 -25.23 -4.26 -5.46
C ARG A 192 -24.63 -4.48 -4.06
N VAL A 193 -23.74 -3.60 -3.57
CA VAL A 193 -23.31 -3.54 -2.16
C VAL A 193 -23.73 -2.21 -1.49
N ILE A 194 -24.95 -1.74 -1.79
CA ILE A 194 -25.35 -0.32 -1.71
C ILE A 194 -25.87 0.17 -0.34
N LYS A 195 -26.03 -0.66 0.70
CA LYS A 195 -26.73 -0.19 1.93
C LYS A 195 -25.87 0.46 3.02
N LEU A 196 -24.54 0.29 3.06
CA LEU A 196 -23.74 0.74 4.23
C LEU A 196 -22.76 1.91 3.96
N TYR A 197 -22.50 2.27 2.70
CA TYR A 197 -21.36 3.15 2.36
C TYR A 197 -21.78 4.46 1.67
N ARG A 198 -22.68 5.25 2.29
CA ARG A 198 -23.20 6.48 1.65
C ARG A 198 -22.24 7.69 1.68
N ARG A 199 -21.01 7.58 2.19
CA ARG A 199 -20.02 8.69 2.20
C ARG A 199 -18.54 8.24 2.16
N VAL A 200 -18.14 7.40 1.20
CA VAL A 200 -16.71 7.07 0.98
C VAL A 200 -16.37 7.36 -0.49
N LEU A 201 -15.41 8.25 -0.76
CA LEU A 201 -15.02 8.67 -2.11
C LEU A 201 -13.51 8.54 -2.31
N ALA A 202 -13.15 7.98 -3.48
CA ALA A 202 -11.84 7.81 -4.13
C ALA A 202 -11.02 6.53 -3.77
N LEU A 203 -10.93 5.63 -4.77
CA LEU A 203 -10.12 4.40 -4.82
C LEU A 203 -9.24 4.42 -6.08
N ALA A 204 -7.99 3.95 -5.98
CA ALA A 204 -7.07 3.73 -7.10
C ALA A 204 -6.69 2.23 -7.18
N GLY A 205 -7.02 1.59 -8.30
CA GLY A 205 -6.62 0.22 -8.63
C GLY A 205 -5.95 0.19 -10.01
N ALA A 206 -4.80 -0.47 -10.13
CA ALA A 206 -4.02 -0.53 -11.36
C ALA A 206 -4.51 -1.65 -12.30
N GLY A 207 -5.21 -1.28 -13.37
CA GLY A 207 -5.46 -2.16 -14.51
C GLY A 207 -4.23 -2.23 -15.41
N GLY A 208 -3.54 -3.38 -15.41
CA GLY A 208 -2.44 -3.67 -16.33
C GLY A 208 -2.92 -4.55 -17.49
N ASN A 209 -3.14 -3.94 -18.65
CA ASN A 209 -3.41 -4.65 -19.90
C ASN A 209 -2.06 -4.88 -20.61
N GLN A 210 -1.63 -6.13 -20.75
CA GLN A 210 -0.58 -6.50 -21.71
C GLN A 210 -1.23 -7.15 -22.94
N GLN A 211 -1.29 -6.41 -24.04
CA GLN A 211 -1.47 -6.94 -25.39
C GLN A 211 -0.44 -6.32 -26.33
N GLY A 212 0.20 -7.19 -27.13
CA GLY A 212 1.02 -6.86 -28.30
C GLY A 212 2.49 -7.30 -28.12
N LYS A 213 3.08 -8.13 -28.98
CA LYS A 213 2.71 -8.55 -30.35
C LYS A 213 3.42 -9.86 -30.70
N GLY A 214 2.71 -10.75 -31.40
CA GLY A 214 3.23 -11.52 -32.53
C GLY A 214 2.74 -10.84 -33.80
#